data_AF-A0A371WXQ8-F1
#
_entry.id   AF-A0A371WXQ8-F1
#
_cell.length_a   1.000
_cell.length_b   1.000
_cell.length_c   1.000
_cell.angle_alpha   90.00
_cell.angle_beta   90.00
_cell.angle_gamma   90.00
#
_symmetry.space_group_name_H-M   'P 1'
#
loop_
_entity.id
_entity.type
_entity.pdbx_description
1 polymer ?
#
loop_
_entity_poly.entity_id
_entity_poly.type
_entity_poly.pdbx_seq_one_letter_code
_entity_poly.pdbx_strand_id
1 'polypeptide(L)'
;MARGDLTDEEWAVIGELLPSERGRKSRPAYDNRRFLNGMLFVLRAGCPWRDMDERYEKWNSVYVRFRRWAEQGVWDALLETLVETGLTDDWQ
;
A
#
# COMPACT_ATOMS: atom_id res chain seq x y z
N MET A 1 9.11 -12.30 3.57
CA MET A 1 7.75 -11.98 3.09
C MET A 1 6.78 -12.80 3.89
N ALA A 2 5.73 -12.17 4.40
CA ALA A 2 4.70 -12.86 5.17
C ALA A 2 3.49 -13.21 4.31
N ARG A 3 2.63 -14.10 4.81
CA ARG A 3 1.42 -14.53 4.09
C ARG A 3 0.54 -13.31 3.76
N GLY A 4 0.39 -13.05 2.47
CA GLY A 4 -0.41 -11.94 1.94
C GLY A 4 0.33 -10.61 1.76
N ASP A 5 1.65 -10.60 1.91
CA ASP A 5 2.47 -9.52 1.32
C ASP A 5 2.47 -9.64 -0.20
N LEU A 6 2.63 -8.50 -0.89
CA LEU A 6 2.78 -8.47 -2.33
C LEU A 6 4.03 -9.26 -2.78
N THR A 7 3.88 -10.09 -3.80
CA THR A 7 5.03 -10.73 -4.46
C THR A 7 5.89 -9.68 -5.18
N ASP A 8 7.06 -10.10 -5.66
CA ASP A 8 7.93 -9.18 -6.40
C ASP A 8 7.29 -8.78 -7.75
N GLU A 9 6.56 -9.70 -8.39
CA GLU A 9 5.83 -9.47 -9.63
C GLU A 9 4.65 -8.49 -9.43
N GLU A 10 3.83 -8.71 -8.40
CA GLU A 10 2.73 -7.79 -8.05
C GLU A 10 3.28 -6.40 -7.70
N TRP A 11 4.39 -6.36 -6.96
CA TRP A 11 5.05 -5.11 -6.61
C TRP A 11 5.62 -4.37 -7.81
N ALA A 12 6.15 -5.08 -8.81
CA ALA A 12 6.67 -4.46 -10.03
C ALA A 12 5.58 -3.70 -10.81
N VAL A 13 4.32 -4.17 -10.73
CA VAL A 13 3.17 -3.47 -11.34
C VAL A 13 2.69 -2.33 -10.43
N ILE A 14 2.38 -2.63 -9.18
CA ILE A 14 1.76 -1.65 -8.27
C ILE A 14 2.72 -0.51 -7.92
N GLY A 15 4.01 -0.81 -7.73
CA GLY A 15 5.02 0.15 -7.31
C GLY A 15 5.16 1.34 -8.26
N GLU A 16 4.99 1.11 -9.57
CA GLU A 16 5.05 2.15 -10.61
C GLU A 16 3.82 3.08 -10.59
N LEU A 17 2.69 2.62 -10.08
CA LEU A 17 1.44 3.38 -10.01
C LEU A 17 1.35 4.26 -8.76
N LEU A 18 2.22 4.01 -7.78
CA LEU A 18 2.22 4.78 -6.54
C LEU A 18 2.98 6.10 -6.71
N PRO A 19 2.51 7.19 -6.07
CA PRO A 19 3.24 8.44 -6.10
C PRO A 19 4.64 8.25 -5.53
N SER A 20 5.63 8.83 -6.22
CA SER A 20 6.99 8.89 -5.70
C SER A 20 7.00 9.60 -4.34
N GLU A 21 7.44 8.91 -3.29
CA GLU A 21 7.62 9.56 -1.99
C GLU A 21 8.91 10.38 -2.06
N ARG A 22 8.79 11.66 -2.43
CA ARG A 22 9.91 12.58 -2.32
C ARG A 22 10.13 12.90 -0.83
N GLY A 23 11.15 12.27 -0.26
CA GLY A 23 11.63 12.62 1.06
C GLY A 23 11.93 14.12 1.16
N ARG A 24 11.69 14.72 2.33
CA ARG A 24 12.21 16.06 2.65
C ARG A 24 13.56 15.90 3.33
N LYS A 25 14.38 16.97 3.36
CA LYS A 25 15.74 16.97 3.93
C LYS A 25 15.87 16.30 5.31
N SER A 26 14.81 16.31 6.13
CA SER A 26 14.74 15.69 7.46
C SER A 26 13.76 14.51 7.58
N ARG A 27 13.19 14.03 6.47
CA ARG A 27 12.27 12.89 6.38
C ARG A 27 12.57 12.11 5.10
N PRO A 28 13.44 11.10 5.14
CA PRO A 28 13.76 10.26 3.99
C PRO A 28 12.51 9.68 3.33
N ALA A 29 12.62 9.34 2.04
CA ALA A 29 11.59 8.55 1.37
C ALA A 29 11.44 7.22 2.12
N TYR A 30 10.22 6.91 2.56
CA TYR A 30 9.96 5.61 3.19
C TYR A 30 9.55 4.60 2.15
N ASP A 31 9.94 3.34 2.36
CA ASP A 31 9.62 2.22 1.47
C ASP A 31 8.10 2.06 1.30
N ASN A 32 7.62 2.39 0.09
CA ASN A 32 6.20 2.27 -0.24
C ASN A 32 5.71 0.83 -0.16
N ARG A 33 6.56 -0.17 -0.43
CA ARG A 33 6.17 -1.58 -0.38
C ARG A 33 5.82 -2.00 1.02
N ARG A 34 6.67 -1.63 2.00
CA ARG A 34 6.45 -1.97 3.40
C ARG A 34 5.21 -1.28 3.97
N PHE A 35 4.97 -0.02 3.59
CA PHE A 35 3.75 0.70 3.96
C PHE A 35 2.50 0.07 3.34
N LEU A 36 2.54 -0.23 2.04
CA LEU A 36 1.40 -0.83 1.35
C LEU A 36 1.09 -2.23 1.90
N ASN A 37 2.09 -3.07 2.15
CA ASN A 37 1.88 -4.37 2.77
C ASN A 37 1.26 -4.25 4.18
N GLY A 38 1.64 -3.23 4.96
CA GLY A 38 0.99 -2.94 6.25
C GLY A 38 -0.47 -2.54 6.10
N MET A 39 -0.80 -1.71 5.10
CA MET A 39 -2.20 -1.36 4.78
C MET A 39 -3.00 -2.59 4.36
N LEU A 40 -2.47 -3.40 3.44
CA LEU A 40 -3.11 -4.61 2.94
C LEU A 40 -3.31 -5.65 4.05
N PHE A 41 -2.37 -5.76 4.99
CA PHE A 41 -2.53 -6.60 6.17
C PHE A 41 -3.79 -6.20 6.95
N VAL A 42 -3.92 -4.93 7.30
CA VAL A 42 -5.06 -4.42 8.08
C VAL A 42 -6.36 -4.62 7.31
N LEU A 43 -6.39 -4.29 6.02
CA LEU A 43 -7.57 -4.44 5.17
C LEU A 43 -8.01 -5.90 5.02
N ARG A 44 -7.06 -6.83 4.88
CA ARG A 44 -7.34 -8.27 4.73
C ARG A 44 -7.76 -8.91 6.06
N ALA A 45 -7.09 -8.55 7.15
CA ALA A 45 -7.36 -9.11 8.47
C ALA A 45 -8.62 -8.51 9.12
N GLY A 46 -9.04 -7.32 8.68
CA GLY A 46 -10.16 -6.59 9.28
C GLY A 46 -9.89 -6.16 10.72
N CYS A 47 -8.62 -5.99 11.10
CA CYS A 47 -8.24 -5.64 12.46
C CYS A 47 -8.12 -4.12 12.67
N PRO A 48 -8.17 -3.64 13.93
CA PRO A 48 -7.78 -2.27 14.24
C PRO A 48 -6.33 -2.00 13.80
N TRP A 49 -6.05 -0.79 13.30
CA TRP A 49 -4.68 -0.40 12.90
C TRP A 49 -3.63 -0.62 13.99
N ARG A 50 -4.00 -0.44 15.27
CA ARG A 50 -3.11 -0.65 16.42
C ARG A 50 -2.66 -2.10 16.60
N ASP A 51 -3.42 -3.04 16.04
CA ASP A 51 -3.16 -4.48 16.12
C ASP A 51 -2.41 -4.99 14.86
N MET A 52 -1.95 -4.07 14.01
CA MET A 52 -1.11 -4.40 12.86
C MET A 52 0.22 -4.99 13.32
N ASP A 53 0.68 -6.04 12.63
CA ASP A 53 1.95 -6.72 12.91
C ASP A 53 3.14 -5.73 12.85
N GLU A 54 3.99 -5.77 13.87
CA GLU A 54 5.13 -4.87 14.04
C GLU A 54 6.23 -5.05 12.99
N ARG A 55 6.20 -6.13 12.21
CA ARG A 55 7.10 -6.34 11.07
C ARG A 55 6.94 -5.26 10.00
N TYR A 56 5.78 -4.62 9.93
CA TYR A 56 5.54 -3.50 9.03
C TYR A 56 6.09 -2.20 9.62
N GLU A 57 5.57 -1.06 9.17
CA GLU A 57 5.93 0.25 9.72
C GLU A 57 5.07 0.59 10.93
N LYS A 58 5.39 1.66 11.65
CA LYS A 58 4.57 2.07 12.81
C LYS A 58 3.13 2.29 12.37
N TRP A 59 2.17 1.66 13.05
CA TRP A 59 0.74 1.71 12.67
C TRP A 59 0.22 3.12 12.40
N ASN A 60 0.64 4.11 13.21
CA ASN A 60 0.20 5.49 13.05
C ASN A 60 0.73 6.10 11.74
N SER A 61 1.99 5.80 11.39
CA SER A 61 2.57 6.24 10.12
C SER A 61 1.83 5.61 8.93
N VAL A 62 1.54 4.30 9.02
CA VAL A 62 0.80 3.57 7.96
C VAL A 62 -0.59 4.16 7.80
N TYR A 63 -1.34 4.35 8.88
CA TYR A 63 -2.67 4.97 8.86
C TYR A 63 -2.65 6.38 8.27
N VAL A 64 -1.70 7.24 8.68
CA VAL A 64 -1.58 8.60 8.14
C VAL A 64 -1.30 8.59 6.64
N ARG A 65 -0.47 7.65 6.15
CA ARG A 65 -0.22 7.52 4.72
C ARG A 65 -1.44 7.00 3.98
N PHE A 66 -2.12 5.99 4.51
CA PHE A 66 -3.36 5.46 3.96
C PHE A 66 -4.40 6.58 3.76
N ARG A 67 -4.61 7.39 4.81
CA ARG A 67 -5.50 8.56 4.79
C ARG A 67 -5.08 9.60 3.76
N ARG A 68 -3.79 9.94 3.70
CA ARG A 68 -3.26 10.89 2.71
C ARG A 68 -3.49 10.41 1.28
N TRP A 69 -3.23 9.13 1.00
CA TRP A 69 -3.43 8.55 -0.33
C TRP A 69 -4.91 8.55 -0.73
N ALA A 70 -5.82 8.30 0.21
CA ALA A 70 -7.26 8.43 -0.02
C ALA A 70 -7.65 9.89 -0.35
N GLU A 71 -7.14 10.86 0.42
CA GLU A 71 -7.42 12.28 0.18
C GLU A 71 -6.82 12.80 -1.14
N GLN A 72 -5.78 12.13 -1.66
CA GLN A 72 -5.12 12.47 -2.92
C GLN A 72 -5.68 11.70 -4.13
N GLY A 73 -6.68 10.81 -3.93
CA GLY A 73 -7.23 9.98 -5.01
C GLY A 73 -6.28 8.89 -5.53
N VAL A 74 -5.21 8.57 -4.78
CA VAL A 74 -4.23 7.55 -5.18
C VAL A 74 -4.88 6.17 -5.26
N TRP A 75 -5.78 5.85 -4.34
CA TRP A 75 -6.49 4.58 -4.35
C TRP A 75 -7.43 4.46 -5.55
N ASP A 76 -8.13 5.54 -5.90
CA ASP A 76 -9.04 5.56 -7.04
C ASP A 76 -8.26 5.35 -8.34
N ALA A 77 -7.17 6.09 -8.54
CA ALA A 77 -6.29 5.95 -9.70
C ALA A 77 -5.65 4.55 -9.79
N LEU A 78 -5.24 3.98 -8.65
CA LEU A 78 -4.68 2.64 -8.59
C LEU A 78 -5.72 1.58 -9.00
N LEU A 79 -6.93 1.65 -8.45
CA LEU A 79 -8.01 0.71 -8.76
C LEU A 79 -8.46 0.82 -10.22
N GLU A 80 -8.62 2.04 -10.74
CA GLU A 80 -8.95 2.29 -12.15
C GLU A 80 -7.92 1.64 -13.07
N THR A 81 -6.62 1.87 -12.82
CA THR A 81 -5.54 1.29 -13.63
C THR A 81 -5.53 -0.25 -13.57
N LEU A 82 -5.76 -0.84 -12.40
CA LEU A 82 -5.77 -2.29 -12.24
C LEU A 82 -6.95 -2.94 -12.98
N VAL A 83 -8.11 -2.28 -12.99
CA VAL A 83 -9.30 -2.70 -13.77
C VAL A 83 -9.02 -2.60 -15.27
N GLU A 84 -8.45 -1.48 -15.74
CA GLU A 84 -8.10 -1.29 -17.15
C GLU A 84 -7.09 -2.32 -17.66
N THR A 85 -6.19 -2.79 -16.80
CA THR A 85 -5.15 -3.77 -17.17
C THR A 85 -5.72 -5.21 -17.25
N GLY A 86 -6.99 -5.42 -16.89
CA GLY A 86 -7.63 -6.75 -16.88
C GLY A 86 -7.14 -7.68 -15.76
N LEU A 87 -6.33 -7.17 -14.83
CA LEU A 87 -5.81 -7.93 -13.68
C LEU A 87 -6.91 -8.27 -12.66
N THR A 88 -8.10 -7.69 -12.81
CA THR A 88 -9.28 -7.98 -12.00
C THR A 88 -10.18 -9.07 -12.59
N ASP A 89 -9.95 -9.52 -13.83
CA ASP A 89 -10.84 -10.48 -14.51
C ASP A 89 -10.70 -11.92 -13.99
N ASP A 90 -9.61 -12.23 -13.28
CA ASP A 90 -9.38 -13.54 -12.64
C ASP A 90 -10.06 -13.69 -11.25
N TRP A 91 -10.85 -12.69 -10.81
CA TRP A 91 -11.53 -12.68 -9.51
C TRP A 91 -13.02 -13.06 -9.57
N GLN A 92 -13.44 -13.85 -10.58
CA GLN A 92 -14.78 -14.46 -10.67
C GLN A 92 -14.80 -15.92 -10.20
#